data_AF-A0A239IWD2-F1
#
_entry.id   AF-A0A239IWD2-F1
#
_cell.length_a   1.000
_cell.length_b   1.000
_cell.length_c   1.000
_cell.angle_alpha   90.00
_cell.angle_beta   90.00
_cell.angle_gamma   90.00
#
_symmetry.space_group_name_H-M   'P 1'
#
loop_
_entity.id
_entity.type
_entity.pdbx_description
1 polymer ?
#
loop_
_entity_poly.entity_id
_entity_poly.type
_entity_poly.pdbx_seq_one_letter_code
_entity_poly.pdbx_strand_id
1 'polypeptide(L)'
;MRNHRTRPLAAVPTITGTPWQPPSEHQLRGMDTEAALDLGWGRLVFGQTFADPRRLVEVLREEAEGRRDICIYPRDPQVLLGLAPDELFLDPSLTFRLDLHRYRPRRELVENVFVRTMTCPGDVVGMERVLRVVGMVPGDPATVWHGHSTRTVRYLVAEDRRTGRVVGTVTGVDHVRAFGDPEGGSSLWSLAADPGEAPRGTGEALVRVLAERYLARGRNYLDLSVLHDNARAIALYRRLGFRQVPALVVKRRTAVNARLFVPTPPGLDRLPPGARVLADEALRRGIRVEVTDADAGELRLTLGARSVLTRGSLSELTTAVALSRCDDERVTRRLAAAAGVRVPVGAEPAGEEVRVVVVDGEVVAAAVRPAGERHAGGDLTDRLHREVAAAAARAARALGVPVAGVDLRVPDLDGPACVLVRVDARPDLSAHGRRPVTRVLDLLFPETHRR
;
A
#
# COMPACT_ATOMS: atom_id res chain seq x y z
N MET A 1 51.58 36.07 24.04
CA MET A 1 50.43 35.17 24.25
C MET A 1 49.76 34.90 22.90
N ARG A 2 50.09 33.77 22.25
CA ARG A 2 49.44 33.38 20.98
C ARG A 2 48.19 32.57 21.29
N ASN A 3 47.04 33.11 20.89
CA ASN A 3 45.73 32.49 21.07
C ASN A 3 45.60 31.32 20.08
N HIS A 4 45.85 30.09 20.54
CA HIS A 4 45.53 28.88 19.77
C HIS A 4 44.02 28.68 19.76
N ARG A 5 43.34 29.29 18.78
CA ARG A 5 41.99 28.87 18.38
C ARG A 5 42.08 27.46 17.81
N THR A 6 41.75 26.46 18.63
CA THR A 6 41.49 25.10 18.18
C THR A 6 40.34 25.14 17.17
N ARG A 7 40.64 24.91 15.89
CA ARG A 7 39.60 24.62 14.90
C ARG A 7 38.85 23.37 15.38
N PRO A 8 37.50 23.37 15.40
CA PRO A 8 36.78 22.12 15.61
C PRO A 8 37.22 21.13 14.54
N LEU A 9 37.62 19.92 14.93
CA LEU A 9 37.81 18.83 13.98
C LEU A 9 36.52 18.69 13.18
N ALA A 10 36.59 18.90 11.87
CA ALA A 10 35.46 18.63 10.99
C ALA A 10 35.03 17.17 11.21
N ALA A 11 33.75 16.94 11.48
CA ALA A 11 33.24 15.59 11.65
C ALA A 11 33.57 14.77 10.39
N VAL A 12 34.17 13.59 10.57
CA VAL A 12 34.47 12.69 9.46
C VAL A 12 33.14 12.36 8.75
N PRO A 13 33.02 12.57 7.43
CA PRO A 13 31.80 12.26 6.70
C PRO A 13 31.43 10.78 6.86
N THR A 14 30.19 10.51 7.24
CA THR A 14 29.66 9.15 7.33
C THR A 14 28.84 8.82 6.09
N ILE A 15 28.82 7.56 5.66
CA ILE A 15 28.06 7.09 4.49
C ILE A 15 26.59 7.48 4.66
N THR A 16 26.03 7.24 5.84
CA THR A 16 24.62 7.53 6.16
C THR A 16 24.33 9.02 6.39
N GLY A 17 25.36 9.82 6.68
CA GLY A 17 25.24 11.26 7.01
C GLY A 17 25.53 12.20 5.83
N THR A 18 26.19 11.71 4.79
CA THR A 18 26.58 12.48 3.59
C THR A 18 26.20 11.75 2.30
N PRO A 19 24.89 11.54 2.02
CA PRO A 19 24.44 10.70 0.91
C PRO A 19 24.92 11.18 -0.48
N TRP A 20 25.24 12.46 -0.63
CA TRP A 20 25.77 13.07 -1.87
C TRP A 20 27.29 12.86 -2.05
N GLN A 21 28.02 12.37 -1.05
CA GLN A 21 29.45 12.08 -1.17
C GLN A 21 29.67 10.60 -1.48
N PRO A 22 30.52 10.26 -2.48
CA PRO A 22 30.91 8.88 -2.71
C PRO A 22 31.68 8.34 -1.51
N PRO A 23 31.31 7.17 -0.97
CA PRO A 23 32.08 6.54 0.08
C PRO A 23 33.47 6.15 -0.45
N SER A 24 34.49 6.28 0.40
CA SER A 24 35.85 5.84 0.06
C SER A 24 35.95 4.32 0.00
N GLU A 25 36.94 3.79 -0.73
CA GLU A 25 37.23 2.35 -0.77
C GLU A 25 37.45 1.74 0.62
N HIS A 26 38.03 2.51 1.56
CA HIS A 26 38.19 2.09 2.94
C HIS A 26 36.85 1.90 3.64
N GLN A 27 35.90 2.81 3.43
CA GLN A 27 34.56 2.72 4.01
C GLN A 27 33.78 1.54 3.43
N LEU A 28 33.94 1.22 2.15
CA LEU A 28 33.25 0.09 1.51
C LEU A 28 33.88 -1.28 1.84
N ARG A 29 35.05 -1.32 2.48
CA ARG A 29 35.78 -2.57 2.71
C ARG A 29 35.02 -3.50 3.66
N GLY A 30 34.64 -4.67 3.16
CA GLY A 30 33.92 -5.69 3.92
C GLY A 30 32.42 -5.42 4.05
N MET A 31 31.91 -4.40 3.36
CA MET A 31 30.50 -4.08 3.26
C MET A 31 29.88 -4.82 2.07
N ASP A 32 28.76 -5.50 2.30
CA ASP A 32 28.01 -6.15 1.23
C ASP A 32 27.34 -5.12 0.32
N THR A 33 27.18 -5.47 -0.96
CA THR A 33 26.54 -4.63 -1.98
C THR A 33 25.08 -5.03 -2.16
N GLU A 34 24.24 -4.08 -2.56
CA GLU A 34 22.82 -4.31 -2.89
C GLU A 34 22.01 -5.01 -1.77
N ALA A 35 22.30 -4.67 -0.51
CA ALA A 35 21.73 -5.37 0.62
C ALA A 35 20.24 -5.03 0.80
N ALA A 36 19.43 -6.08 0.87
CA ALA A 36 18.01 -6.03 1.22
C ALA A 36 17.68 -7.17 2.18
N LEU A 37 16.84 -6.88 3.18
CA LEU A 37 16.47 -7.84 4.22
C LEU A 37 14.96 -7.98 4.30
N ASP A 38 14.43 -9.18 4.07
CA ASP A 38 13.01 -9.47 4.26
C ASP A 38 12.67 -9.55 5.77
N LEU A 39 11.73 -8.72 6.19
CA LEU A 39 11.25 -8.63 7.57
C LEU A 39 9.80 -9.14 7.72
N GLY A 40 9.29 -9.83 6.71
CA GLY A 40 7.94 -10.39 6.66
C GLY A 40 6.88 -9.38 6.22
N TRP A 41 6.97 -8.10 6.58
CA TRP A 41 6.05 -7.05 6.07
C TRP A 41 6.47 -6.51 4.70
N GLY A 42 7.69 -6.84 4.26
CA GLY A 42 8.37 -6.29 3.10
C GLY A 42 9.88 -6.29 3.35
N ARG A 43 10.62 -5.73 2.41
CA ARG A 43 12.09 -5.66 2.46
C ARG A 43 12.54 -4.32 3.02
N LEU A 44 13.48 -4.37 3.96
CA LEU A 44 14.29 -3.23 4.31
C LEU A 44 15.50 -3.17 3.37
N VAL A 45 15.50 -2.20 2.47
CA VAL A 45 16.52 -1.99 1.44
C VAL A 45 17.50 -0.93 1.91
N PHE A 46 18.79 -1.24 1.95
CA PHE A 46 19.85 -0.33 2.39
C PHE A 46 20.41 0.42 1.19
N GLY A 47 19.82 1.57 0.84
CA GLY A 47 20.11 2.29 -0.40
C GLY A 47 21.58 2.71 -0.56
N GLN A 48 22.29 2.90 0.54
CA GLN A 48 23.71 3.24 0.55
C GLN A 48 24.64 2.11 0.11
N THR A 49 24.13 0.87 0.05
CA THR A 49 24.86 -0.31 -0.45
C THR A 49 24.78 -0.46 -1.98
N PHE A 50 23.98 0.38 -2.64
CA PHE A 50 23.80 0.36 -4.10
C PHE A 50 24.72 1.40 -4.74
N ALA A 51 25.64 0.93 -5.58
CA ALA A 51 26.52 1.80 -6.36
C ALA A 51 25.77 2.46 -7.53
N ASP A 52 24.89 1.70 -8.21
CA ASP A 52 24.03 2.19 -9.30
C ASP A 52 22.60 2.43 -8.78
N PRO A 53 22.10 3.68 -8.81
CA PRO A 53 20.72 3.98 -8.42
C PRO A 53 19.67 3.30 -9.31
N ARG A 54 19.97 2.91 -10.56
CA ARG A 54 19.03 2.17 -11.42
C ARG A 54 18.75 0.77 -10.86
N ARG A 55 19.78 0.11 -10.34
CA ARG A 55 19.62 -1.20 -9.72
C ARG A 55 18.77 -1.14 -8.46
N LEU A 56 18.88 -0.06 -7.69
CA LEU A 56 18.01 0.21 -6.55
C LEU A 56 16.55 0.38 -6.97
N VAL A 57 16.28 1.07 -8.09
CA VAL A 57 14.92 1.16 -8.66
C VAL A 57 14.38 -0.22 -9.04
N GLU A 58 15.18 -1.05 -9.71
CA GLU A 58 14.77 -2.42 -10.07
C GLU A 58 14.41 -3.25 -8.84
N VAL A 59 15.23 -3.21 -7.78
CA VAL A 59 14.92 -3.92 -6.53
C VAL A 59 13.60 -3.41 -5.95
N LEU A 60 13.37 -2.09 -5.88
CA LEU A 60 12.12 -1.55 -5.34
C LEU A 60 10.88 -1.89 -6.20
N ARG A 61 11.04 -2.13 -7.50
CA ARG A 61 9.95 -2.58 -8.39
C ARG A 61 9.47 -3.99 -8.09
N GLU A 62 10.32 -4.83 -7.52
CA GLU A 62 9.97 -6.20 -7.12
C GLU A 62 9.08 -6.25 -5.85
N GLU A 63 8.69 -5.11 -5.26
CA GLU A 63 7.76 -5.06 -4.13
C GLU A 63 6.44 -5.77 -4.48
N ALA A 64 6.19 -6.91 -3.83
CA ALA A 64 4.99 -7.71 -4.04
C ALA A 64 3.73 -7.03 -3.49
N GLU A 65 2.57 -7.36 -4.06
CA GLU A 65 1.29 -6.79 -3.61
C GLU A 65 1.03 -7.09 -2.12
N GLY A 66 0.64 -6.06 -1.37
CA GLY A 66 0.39 -6.15 0.07
C GLY A 66 1.65 -6.16 0.96
N ARG A 67 2.85 -6.24 0.38
CA ARG A 67 4.12 -5.97 1.08
C ARG A 67 4.40 -4.47 1.06
N ARG A 68 5.42 -4.05 1.81
CA ARG A 68 5.82 -2.64 1.92
C ARG A 68 7.32 -2.56 2.02
N ASP A 69 8.02 -2.28 0.93
CA ASP A 69 9.46 -2.10 1.01
C ASP A 69 9.79 -0.71 1.55
N ILE A 70 10.92 -0.63 2.26
CA ILE A 70 11.44 0.62 2.80
C ILE A 70 12.89 0.74 2.37
N CYS A 71 13.21 1.71 1.50
CA CYS A 71 14.58 2.08 1.23
C CYS A 71 15.03 3.16 2.22
N ILE A 72 16.00 2.83 3.08
CA ILE A 72 16.64 3.78 3.98
C ILE A 72 18.06 4.10 3.50
N TYR A 73 18.51 5.33 3.74
CA TYR A 73 19.81 5.87 3.30
C TYR A 73 20.06 5.82 1.78
N PRO A 74 19.07 6.13 0.91
CA PRO A 74 19.35 6.25 -0.52
C PRO A 74 20.40 7.35 -0.75
N ARG A 75 21.36 7.06 -1.64
CA ARG A 75 22.29 8.08 -2.15
C ARG A 75 21.57 8.96 -3.14
N ASP A 76 21.87 10.25 -3.11
CA ASP A 76 21.28 11.28 -3.99
C ASP A 76 19.78 11.05 -4.27
N PRO A 77 18.91 11.10 -3.24
CA PRO A 77 17.51 10.71 -3.38
C PRO A 77 16.76 11.50 -4.47
N GLN A 78 17.12 12.75 -4.72
CA GLN A 78 16.57 13.54 -5.81
C GLN A 78 16.86 12.93 -7.20
N VAL A 79 18.03 12.30 -7.38
CA VAL A 79 18.40 11.59 -8.61
C VAL A 79 17.63 10.28 -8.69
N LEU A 80 17.54 9.53 -7.59
CA LEU A 80 16.77 8.29 -7.51
C LEU A 80 15.30 8.50 -7.90
N LEU A 81 14.67 9.56 -7.38
CA LEU A 81 13.30 9.94 -7.75
C LEU A 81 13.19 10.35 -9.22
N GLY A 82 14.21 11.01 -9.78
CA GLY A 82 14.25 11.37 -11.19
C GLY A 82 14.31 10.17 -12.14
N LEU A 83 14.86 9.02 -11.69
CA LEU A 83 14.90 7.79 -12.49
C LEU A 83 13.54 7.08 -12.59
N ALA A 84 12.69 7.25 -11.58
CA ALA A 84 11.38 6.60 -11.50
C ALA A 84 10.33 7.51 -10.83
N PRO A 85 10.03 8.69 -11.42
CA PRO A 85 9.23 9.74 -10.77
C PRO A 85 7.78 9.32 -10.53
N ASP A 86 7.27 8.42 -11.35
CA ASP A 86 5.90 7.92 -11.29
C ASP A 86 5.73 6.70 -10.37
N GLU A 87 6.83 6.09 -9.94
CA GLU A 87 6.84 4.85 -9.15
C GLU A 87 7.38 5.08 -7.75
N LEU A 88 8.26 6.05 -7.54
CA LEU A 88 8.88 6.32 -6.25
C LEU A 88 8.41 7.66 -5.69
N PHE A 89 8.50 7.79 -4.36
CA PHE A 89 8.31 9.06 -3.66
C PHE A 89 9.22 9.14 -2.45
N LEU A 90 9.52 10.38 -2.02
CA LEU A 90 10.20 10.62 -0.77
C LEU A 90 9.20 10.44 0.38
N ASP A 91 9.45 9.49 1.26
CA ASP A 91 8.57 9.26 2.40
C ASP A 91 8.63 10.46 3.35
N PRO A 92 7.50 11.04 3.78
CA PRO A 92 7.47 12.22 4.65
C PRO A 92 7.75 11.84 6.12
N SER A 93 8.76 11.00 6.32
CA SER A 93 9.27 10.60 7.62
C SER A 93 10.53 11.38 7.97
N LEU A 94 10.69 11.62 9.27
CA LEU A 94 11.90 12.15 9.87
C LEU A 94 12.73 10.98 10.38
N THR A 95 14.03 10.99 10.10
CA THR A 95 14.96 9.98 10.61
C THR A 95 15.63 10.46 11.89
N PHE A 96 15.63 9.61 12.90
CA PHE A 96 16.17 9.87 14.22
C PHE A 96 17.26 8.86 14.55
N ARG A 97 18.36 9.34 15.14
CA ARG A 97 19.52 8.56 15.60
C ARG A 97 19.70 8.69 17.10
N LEU A 98 19.83 7.56 17.79
CA LEU A 98 20.33 7.49 19.16
C LEU A 98 21.79 7.04 19.13
N ASP A 99 22.69 7.92 19.54
CA ASP A 99 24.10 7.59 19.72
C ASP A 99 24.28 6.71 20.97
N LEU A 100 24.54 5.41 20.79
CA LEU A 100 24.51 4.42 21.87
C LEU A 100 25.63 4.64 22.89
N HIS A 101 26.78 5.19 22.48
CA HIS A 101 27.85 5.58 23.40
C HIS A 101 27.42 6.67 24.41
N ARG A 102 26.37 7.44 24.10
CA ARG A 102 25.77 8.46 24.99
C ARG A 102 24.57 7.94 25.75
N TYR A 103 24.06 6.75 25.41
CA TYR A 103 22.90 6.18 26.08
C TYR A 103 23.19 5.93 27.56
N ARG A 104 22.18 6.15 28.40
CA ARG A 104 22.21 5.87 29.83
C ARG A 104 20.98 5.02 30.19
N PRO A 105 21.19 3.79 30.70
CA PRO A 105 20.09 2.95 31.17
C PRO A 105 19.28 3.65 32.25
N ARG A 106 17.96 3.46 32.22
CA ARG A 106 17.08 3.96 33.28
C ARG A 106 17.20 3.04 34.50
N ARG A 107 17.20 3.61 35.71
CA ARG A 107 17.24 2.84 36.97
C ARG A 107 15.92 2.14 37.27
N GLU A 108 14.81 2.80 36.96
CA GLU A 108 13.46 2.29 37.19
C GLU A 108 12.91 1.61 35.95
N LEU A 109 12.34 0.42 36.13
CA LEU A 109 11.61 -0.28 35.09
C LEU A 109 10.22 0.35 34.88
N VAL A 110 9.69 0.18 33.68
CA VAL A 110 8.29 0.53 33.41
C VAL A 110 7.41 -0.50 34.12
N GLU A 111 6.54 -0.01 35.00
CA GLU A 111 5.67 -0.86 35.80
C GLU A 111 4.76 -1.73 34.92
N ASN A 112 4.58 -3.00 35.30
CA ASN A 112 3.76 -3.99 34.61
C ASN A 112 4.18 -4.36 33.17
N VAL A 113 5.31 -3.87 32.66
CA VAL A 113 5.81 -4.23 31.32
C VAL A 113 7.05 -5.11 31.43
N PHE A 114 6.99 -6.29 30.82
CA PHE A 114 8.17 -7.15 30.64
C PHE A 114 8.53 -7.26 29.17
N VAL A 115 9.71 -6.77 28.79
CA VAL A 115 10.20 -6.88 27.41
C VAL A 115 11.15 -8.06 27.28
N ARG A 116 10.85 -8.97 26.36
CA ARG A 116 11.67 -10.16 26.09
C ARG A 116 11.82 -10.41 24.59
N THR A 117 12.76 -11.29 24.26
CA THR A 117 12.83 -11.82 22.89
C THR A 117 11.58 -12.67 22.64
N MET A 118 11.08 -12.66 21.42
CA MET A 118 10.16 -13.68 20.94
C MET A 118 10.75 -15.08 21.14
N THR A 119 9.94 -16.02 21.65
CA THR A 119 10.39 -17.38 22.02
C THR A 119 9.47 -18.50 21.53
N CYS A 120 8.20 -18.21 21.21
CA CYS A 120 7.25 -19.22 20.76
C CYS A 120 6.37 -18.71 19.60
N PRO A 121 5.75 -19.60 18.80
CA PRO A 121 4.86 -19.17 17.72
C PRO A 121 3.67 -18.32 18.20
N GLY A 122 3.22 -18.50 19.44
CA GLY A 122 2.17 -17.67 20.05
C GLY A 122 2.56 -16.19 20.17
N ASP A 123 3.84 -15.88 20.31
CA ASP A 123 4.33 -14.49 20.29
C ASP A 123 4.17 -13.87 18.90
N VAL A 124 4.36 -14.63 17.81
CA VAL A 124 4.15 -14.15 16.44
C VAL A 124 2.70 -13.73 16.25
N VAL A 125 1.76 -14.55 16.72
CA VAL A 125 0.32 -14.25 16.71
C VAL A 125 0.03 -12.99 17.54
N GLY A 126 0.65 -12.86 18.71
CA GLY A 126 0.54 -11.66 19.55
C GLY A 126 1.07 -10.39 18.86
N MET A 127 2.22 -10.47 18.20
CA MET A 127 2.81 -9.38 17.41
C MET A 127 1.90 -8.98 16.25
N GLU A 128 1.41 -9.95 15.48
CA GLU A 128 0.50 -9.73 14.36
C GLU A 128 -0.78 -9.01 14.81
N ARG A 129 -1.37 -9.46 15.93
CA ARG A 129 -2.54 -8.82 16.55
C ARG A 129 -2.27 -7.35 16.86
N VAL A 130 -1.17 -7.06 17.58
CA VAL A 130 -0.81 -5.69 17.97
C VAL A 130 -0.61 -4.81 16.74
N LEU A 131 0.11 -5.30 15.71
CA LEU A 131 0.36 -4.54 14.49
C LEU A 131 -0.93 -4.21 13.73
N ARG A 132 -1.86 -5.18 13.62
CA ARG A 132 -3.18 -4.95 13.00
C ARG A 132 -3.99 -3.91 13.74
N VAL A 133 -4.01 -3.96 15.09
CA VAL A 133 -4.76 -2.99 15.92
C VAL A 133 -4.27 -1.56 15.69
N VAL A 134 -2.97 -1.35 15.51
CA VAL A 134 -2.41 -0.02 15.23
C VAL A 134 -2.39 0.35 13.74
N GLY A 135 -3.03 -0.45 12.88
CA GLY A 135 -3.10 -0.21 11.43
C GLY A 135 -1.77 -0.37 10.69
N MET A 136 -0.82 -1.12 11.24
CA MET A 136 0.43 -1.48 10.57
C MET A 136 0.29 -2.80 9.81
N VAL A 137 1.03 -2.94 8.70
CA VAL A 137 1.09 -4.19 7.93
C VAL A 137 1.84 -5.24 8.76
N PRO A 138 1.21 -6.36 9.16
CA PRO A 138 1.89 -7.43 9.86
C PRO A 138 2.85 -8.16 8.92
N GLY A 139 3.90 -8.76 9.49
CA GLY A 139 4.79 -9.61 8.72
C GLY A 139 4.23 -11.01 8.50
N ASP A 140 4.63 -11.65 7.40
CA ASP A 140 4.40 -13.08 7.18
C ASP A 140 4.90 -13.90 8.39
N PRO A 141 4.04 -14.71 9.05
CA PRO A 141 4.40 -15.43 10.26
C PRO A 141 5.59 -16.37 10.10
N ALA A 142 5.72 -17.04 8.96
CA ALA A 142 6.83 -17.96 8.71
C ALA A 142 8.16 -17.22 8.59
N THR A 143 8.17 -16.07 7.90
CA THR A 143 9.35 -15.21 7.75
C THR A 143 9.76 -14.61 9.10
N VAL A 144 8.80 -14.09 9.87
CA VAL A 144 9.05 -13.55 11.21
C VAL A 144 9.60 -14.63 12.14
N TRP A 145 9.02 -15.83 12.10
CA TRP A 145 9.48 -16.97 12.87
C TRP A 145 10.90 -17.37 12.45
N HIS A 146 11.18 -17.59 11.16
CA HIS A 146 12.54 -17.90 10.72
C HIS A 146 13.55 -16.84 11.15
N GLY A 147 13.21 -15.56 10.96
CA GLY A 147 14.06 -14.42 11.30
C GLY A 147 14.42 -14.33 12.78
N HIS A 148 13.58 -14.84 13.70
CA HIS A 148 13.85 -14.82 15.14
C HIS A 148 15.12 -15.57 15.53
N SER A 149 15.45 -16.61 14.75
CA SER A 149 16.59 -17.48 15.02
C SER A 149 17.91 -16.84 14.56
N THR A 150 17.82 -15.83 13.69
CA THR A 150 18.98 -15.14 13.15
C THR A 150 19.63 -14.21 14.19
N ARG A 151 20.88 -13.82 13.93
CA ARG A 151 21.54 -12.77 14.72
C ARG A 151 21.35 -11.37 14.15
N THR A 152 20.87 -11.27 12.91
CA THR A 152 20.68 -10.03 12.16
C THR A 152 19.42 -9.30 12.61
N VAL A 153 18.32 -10.03 12.85
CA VAL A 153 17.04 -9.45 13.26
C VAL A 153 16.72 -9.79 14.72
N ARG A 154 16.13 -8.83 15.44
CA ARG A 154 15.69 -9.00 16.82
C ARG A 154 14.23 -8.60 16.98
N TYR A 155 13.37 -9.60 17.08
CA TYR A 155 11.97 -9.40 17.45
C TYR A 155 11.84 -9.40 18.98
N LEU A 156 11.42 -8.26 19.53
CA LEU A 156 11.06 -8.13 20.94
C LEU A 156 9.55 -8.03 21.07
N VAL A 157 9.04 -8.62 22.13
CA VAL A 157 7.65 -8.50 22.56
C VAL A 157 7.60 -7.89 23.96
N ALA A 158 6.59 -7.04 24.19
CA ALA A 158 6.24 -6.55 25.50
C ALA A 158 5.05 -7.34 26.02
N GLU A 159 5.22 -7.97 27.16
CA GLU A 159 4.22 -8.71 27.89
C GLU A 159 3.68 -7.87 29.05
N ASP A 160 2.36 -7.78 29.19
CA ASP A 160 1.73 -7.17 30.37
C ASP A 160 1.74 -8.18 31.52
N ARG A 161 2.50 -7.87 32.58
CA ARG A 161 2.67 -8.76 33.74
C ARG A 161 1.37 -9.07 34.48
N ARG A 162 0.33 -8.26 34.31
CA ARG A 162 -0.96 -8.49 34.95
C ARG A 162 -1.78 -9.58 34.24
N THR A 163 -1.58 -9.74 32.94
CA THR A 163 -2.41 -10.61 32.08
C THR A 163 -1.63 -11.71 31.37
N GLY A 164 -0.30 -11.61 31.31
CA GLY A 164 0.57 -12.51 30.54
C GLY A 164 0.46 -12.33 29.02
N ARG A 165 -0.31 -11.34 28.54
CA ARG A 165 -0.54 -11.13 27.10
C ARG A 165 0.56 -10.28 26.47
N VAL A 166 0.88 -10.58 25.22
CA VAL A 166 1.69 -9.71 24.37
C VAL A 166 0.86 -8.47 24.00
N VAL A 167 1.35 -7.30 24.40
CA VAL A 167 0.70 -5.99 24.24
C VAL A 167 1.55 -5.00 23.44
N GLY A 168 2.76 -5.38 23.04
CA GLY A 168 3.65 -4.51 22.26
C GLY A 168 4.74 -5.29 21.55
N THR A 169 5.35 -4.66 20.55
CA THR A 169 6.45 -5.25 19.79
C THR A 169 7.39 -4.20 19.22
N VAL A 170 8.65 -4.59 18.98
CA VAL A 170 9.62 -3.84 18.19
C VAL A 170 10.55 -4.80 17.45
N THR A 171 10.92 -4.44 16.23
CA THR A 171 11.90 -5.18 15.41
C THR A 171 13.19 -4.40 15.33
N GLY A 172 14.31 -4.99 15.74
CA GLY A 172 15.64 -4.44 15.52
C GLY A 172 16.37 -5.09 14.36
N VAL A 173 17.20 -4.34 13.66
CA VAL A 173 18.12 -4.83 12.62
C VAL A 173 19.55 -4.41 12.94
N ASP A 174 20.47 -5.37 12.98
CA ASP A 174 21.91 -5.17 13.17
C ASP A 174 22.59 -4.95 11.81
N HIS A 175 23.02 -3.72 11.51
CA HIS A 175 23.53 -3.36 10.18
C HIS A 175 24.86 -4.04 9.85
N VAL A 176 25.71 -4.26 10.86
CA VAL A 176 26.98 -5.00 10.68
C VAL A 176 26.72 -6.45 10.29
N ARG A 177 25.66 -7.07 10.83
CA ARG A 177 25.27 -8.44 10.47
C ARG A 177 24.47 -8.51 9.17
N ALA A 178 23.80 -7.43 8.81
CA ALA A 178 22.97 -7.38 7.61
C ALA A 178 23.80 -7.14 6.34
N PHE A 179 24.84 -6.30 6.42
CA PHE A 179 25.64 -5.94 5.25
C PHE A 179 27.08 -5.50 5.59
N GLY A 180 27.61 -5.84 6.77
CA GLY A 180 28.99 -5.46 7.12
C GLY A 180 29.18 -3.95 7.36
N ASP A 181 28.16 -3.25 7.87
CA ASP A 181 28.17 -1.80 8.07
C ASP A 181 29.46 -1.27 8.76
N PRO A 182 30.29 -0.46 8.06
CA PRO A 182 31.50 0.12 8.63
C PRO A 182 31.21 1.14 9.73
N GLU A 183 30.01 1.73 9.77
CA GLU A 183 29.63 2.69 10.82
C GLU A 183 29.18 1.99 12.11
N GLY A 184 29.08 0.66 12.13
CA GLY A 184 28.66 -0.09 13.31
C GLY A 184 27.19 0.18 13.71
N GLY A 185 26.33 0.46 12.74
CA GLY A 185 24.96 0.89 12.94
C GLY A 185 23.98 -0.20 13.34
N SER A 186 22.79 0.26 13.74
CA SER A 186 21.59 -0.57 13.91
C SER A 186 20.34 0.28 13.70
N SER A 187 19.19 -0.35 13.50
CA SER A 187 17.91 0.35 13.36
C SER A 187 16.75 -0.36 14.03
N LEU A 188 15.71 0.37 14.42
CA LEU A 188 14.44 -0.17 14.92
C LEU A 188 13.29 0.11 13.96
N TRP A 189 12.38 -0.85 13.87
CA TRP A 189 11.23 -0.89 12.96
C TRP A 189 10.02 -1.50 13.66
N SER A 190 8.83 -1.23 13.12
CA SER A 190 7.57 -1.81 13.60
C SER A 190 7.36 -1.69 15.11
N LEU A 191 7.71 -0.54 15.70
CA LEU A 191 7.45 -0.24 17.10
C LEU A 191 5.95 0.00 17.29
N ALA A 192 5.29 -0.90 18.03
CA ALA A 192 3.86 -0.83 18.29
C ALA A 192 3.54 -1.21 19.74
N ALA A 193 2.49 -0.60 20.30
CA ALA A 193 1.90 -0.95 21.57
C ALA A 193 0.38 -0.83 21.43
N ASP A 194 -0.35 -1.82 21.96
CA ASP A 194 -1.80 -1.86 21.94
C ASP A 194 -2.37 -0.63 22.69
N PRO A 195 -3.16 0.24 22.03
CA PRO A 195 -3.66 1.45 22.65
C PRO A 195 -4.71 1.20 23.74
N GLY A 196 -5.39 0.04 23.72
CA GLY A 196 -6.42 -0.32 24.69
C GLY A 196 -5.90 -1.19 25.84
N GLU A 197 -4.91 -2.06 25.57
CA GLU A 197 -4.42 -3.03 26.55
C GLU A 197 -3.05 -2.68 27.16
N ALA A 198 -2.17 -2.00 26.42
CA ALA A 198 -0.77 -1.88 26.85
C ALA A 198 -0.59 -0.89 28.01
N PRO A 199 0.16 -1.26 29.07
CA PRO A 199 0.52 -0.33 30.13
C PRO A 199 1.24 0.93 29.59
N ARG A 200 1.06 2.06 30.28
CA ARG A 200 1.76 3.31 29.93
C ARG A 200 3.28 3.11 29.99
N GLY A 201 3.98 3.58 28.95
CA GLY A 201 5.43 3.42 28.83
C GLY A 201 5.89 2.15 28.10
N THR A 202 4.98 1.30 27.61
CA THR A 202 5.33 0.08 26.85
C THR A 202 6.28 0.35 25.67
N GLY A 203 5.99 1.37 24.85
CA GLY A 203 6.87 1.76 23.74
C GLY A 203 8.25 2.25 24.20
N GLU A 204 8.32 2.94 25.34
CA GLU A 204 9.60 3.36 25.94
C GLU A 204 10.44 2.15 26.37
N ALA A 205 9.81 1.20 27.08
CA ALA A 205 10.46 -0.04 27.53
C ALA A 205 11.03 -0.84 26.36
N LEU A 206 10.26 -0.99 25.28
CA LEU A 206 10.68 -1.69 24.06
C LEU A 206 11.92 -1.06 23.43
N VAL A 207 11.93 0.27 23.24
CA VAL A 207 13.07 0.98 22.65
C VAL A 207 14.31 0.89 23.53
N ARG A 208 14.16 1.04 24.85
CA ARG A 208 15.28 0.96 25.80
C ARG A 208 15.94 -0.42 25.81
N VAL A 209 15.14 -1.48 25.93
CA VAL A 209 15.67 -2.85 25.93
C VAL A 209 16.34 -3.17 24.59
N LEU A 210 15.81 -2.66 23.48
CA LEU A 210 16.46 -2.82 22.18
C LEU A 210 17.79 -2.07 22.10
N ALA A 211 17.83 -0.80 22.53
CA ALA A 211 19.05 0.01 22.57
C ALA A 211 20.13 -0.64 23.45
N GLU A 212 19.76 -1.15 24.62
CA GLU A 212 20.67 -1.85 25.54
C GLU A 212 21.23 -3.13 24.94
N ARG A 213 20.42 -3.89 24.19
CA ARG A 213 20.88 -5.08 23.47
C ARG A 213 21.87 -4.79 22.35
N TYR A 214 21.75 -3.63 21.70
CA TYR A 214 22.69 -3.20 20.66
C TYR A 214 23.93 -2.54 21.24
N LEU A 215 23.80 -1.80 22.33
CA LEU A 215 24.94 -1.30 23.11
C LEU A 215 25.81 -2.46 23.61
N ALA A 216 25.20 -3.51 24.18
CA ALA A 216 25.90 -4.72 24.60
C ALA A 216 26.59 -5.48 23.45
N ARG A 217 26.14 -5.26 22.20
CA ARG A 217 26.78 -5.79 20.98
C ARG A 217 27.86 -4.86 20.41
N GLY A 218 28.13 -3.74 21.06
CA GLY A 218 29.08 -2.74 20.58
C GLY A 218 28.64 -2.04 19.30
N ARG A 219 27.33 -1.85 19.09
CA ARG A 219 26.84 -0.99 17.99
C ARG A 219 27.00 0.49 18.39
N ASN A 220 27.24 1.35 17.40
CA ASN A 220 27.52 2.76 17.62
C ASN A 220 26.25 3.61 17.76
N TYR A 221 25.20 3.27 17.02
CA TYR A 221 23.93 4.01 17.03
C TYR A 221 22.72 3.11 16.74
N LEU A 222 21.53 3.63 17.05
CA LEU A 222 20.23 3.06 16.72
C LEU A 222 19.37 4.08 15.97
N ASP A 223 19.03 3.78 14.73
CA ASP A 223 18.25 4.64 13.84
C ASP A 223 16.78 4.21 13.69
N LEU A 224 15.93 5.16 13.32
CA LEU A 224 14.53 4.90 12.96
C LEU A 224 14.00 5.99 12.04
N SER A 225 12.97 5.67 11.26
CA SER A 225 12.15 6.66 10.56
C SER A 225 10.76 6.73 11.19
N VAL A 226 10.23 7.94 11.36
CA VAL A 226 8.87 8.18 11.89
C VAL A 226 8.17 9.25 11.04
N LEU A 227 6.90 9.02 10.69
CA LEU A 227 6.11 10.01 9.96
C LEU A 227 6.09 11.35 10.70
N HIS A 228 6.24 12.45 9.96
CA HIS A 228 6.37 13.81 10.51
C HIS A 228 5.19 14.26 11.39
N ASP A 229 4.00 13.69 11.17
CA ASP A 229 2.76 13.99 11.88
C ASP A 229 2.56 13.13 13.15
N ASN A 230 3.43 12.15 13.41
CA ASN A 230 3.35 11.31 14.62
C ASN A 230 3.99 12.00 15.84
N ALA A 231 3.35 13.07 16.30
CA ALA A 231 3.83 13.90 17.41
C ALA A 231 4.11 13.10 18.69
N ARG A 232 3.30 12.07 19.00
CA ARG A 232 3.46 11.21 20.17
C ARG A 232 4.76 10.40 20.12
N ALA A 233 5.05 9.77 18.98
CA ALA A 233 6.29 9.00 18.81
C ALA A 233 7.52 9.92 18.77
N ILE A 234 7.43 11.05 18.07
CA ILE A 234 8.51 12.06 18.02
C ILE A 234 8.86 12.55 19.44
N ALA A 235 7.86 12.84 20.28
CA ALA A 235 8.08 13.23 21.68
C ALA A 235 8.74 12.11 22.50
N LEU A 236 8.36 10.84 22.29
CA LEU A 236 9.03 9.70 22.91
C LEU A 236 10.52 9.65 22.53
N TYR A 237 10.84 9.70 21.23
CA TYR A 237 12.22 9.58 20.76
C TYR A 237 13.09 10.74 21.26
N ARG A 238 12.58 11.97 21.24
CA ARG A 238 13.30 13.13 21.80
C ARG A 238 13.61 12.95 23.29
N ARG A 239 12.64 12.49 24.09
CA ARG A 239 12.87 12.20 25.53
C ARG A 239 13.89 11.08 25.76
N LEU A 240 13.97 10.13 24.84
CA LEU A 240 14.96 9.04 24.87
C LEU A 240 16.36 9.47 24.40
N GLY A 241 16.54 10.72 23.97
CA GLY A 241 17.83 11.26 23.53
C GLY A 241 18.14 11.05 22.06
N PHE A 242 17.15 10.64 21.24
CA PHE A 242 17.31 10.60 19.80
C PHE A 242 17.40 12.02 19.24
N ARG A 243 18.29 12.22 18.26
CA ARG A 243 18.42 13.45 17.47
C ARG A 243 18.05 13.19 16.01
N GLN A 244 17.47 14.18 15.35
CA GLN A 244 17.18 14.07 13.92
C GLN A 244 18.49 14.06 13.12
N VAL A 245 18.56 13.23 12.08
CA VAL A 245 19.68 13.10 11.15
C VAL A 245 19.19 13.33 9.71
N PRO A 246 20.07 13.73 8.77
CA PRO A 246 19.67 14.02 7.39
C PRO A 246 19.42 12.76 6.54
N ALA A 247 19.40 11.57 7.14
CA ALA A 247 19.07 10.34 6.45
C ALA A 247 17.60 10.36 5.99
N LEU A 248 17.37 9.92 4.75
CA LEU A 248 16.06 9.95 4.10
C LEU A 248 15.54 8.54 3.83
N VAL A 249 14.25 8.46 3.54
CA VAL A 249 13.57 7.21 3.20
C VAL A 249 12.84 7.39 1.87
N VAL A 250 13.02 6.44 0.96
CA VAL A 250 12.29 6.37 -0.31
C VAL A 250 11.45 5.09 -0.33
N LYS A 251 10.25 5.18 -0.90
CA LYS A 251 9.34 4.05 -1.02
C LYS A 251 8.72 4.02 -2.41
N ARG A 252 8.26 2.83 -2.80
CA ARG A 252 7.42 2.68 -3.98
C ARG A 252 6.02 3.19 -3.68
N ARG A 253 5.43 3.90 -4.64
CA ARG A 253 4.04 4.34 -4.64
C ARG A 253 3.15 3.11 -4.73
N THR A 254 2.41 2.82 -3.68
CA THR A 254 1.47 1.70 -3.61
C THR A 254 0.14 2.11 -2.99
N ALA A 255 -0.85 1.24 -3.10
CA ALA A 255 -2.17 1.43 -2.48
C ALA A 255 -2.07 1.70 -0.97
N VAL A 256 -1.13 1.04 -0.29
CA VAL A 256 -0.95 1.10 1.16
C VAL A 256 -0.48 2.48 1.61
N ASN A 257 0.39 3.12 0.83
CA ASN A 257 1.01 4.41 1.18
C ASN A 257 0.50 5.58 0.34
N ALA A 258 -0.55 5.39 -0.46
CA ALA A 258 -1.19 6.41 -1.31
C ALA A 258 -1.44 7.73 -0.57
N ARG A 259 -1.90 7.67 0.69
CA ARG A 259 -2.17 8.84 1.53
C ARG A 259 -0.94 9.73 1.79
N LEU A 260 0.27 9.23 1.59
CA LEU A 260 1.52 9.95 1.87
C LEU A 260 1.99 10.82 0.71
N PHE A 261 1.57 10.51 -0.53
CA PHE A 261 2.00 11.24 -1.73
C PHE A 261 0.82 11.72 -2.59
N VAL A 262 -0.39 11.24 -2.31
CA VAL A 262 -1.61 11.71 -2.95
C VAL A 262 -2.40 12.55 -1.95
N PRO A 263 -2.61 13.85 -2.23
CA PRO A 263 -3.51 14.67 -1.44
C PRO A 263 -4.91 14.05 -1.46
N THR A 264 -5.55 13.90 -0.30
CA THR A 264 -6.96 13.52 -0.24
C THR A 264 -7.81 14.69 -0.74
N PRO A 265 -8.50 14.58 -1.89
CA PRO A 265 -9.40 15.64 -2.32
C PRO A 265 -10.54 15.86 -1.31
N PRO A 266 -10.97 17.11 -1.07
CA PRO A 266 -12.15 17.38 -0.25
C PRO A 266 -13.39 16.66 -0.78
N GLY A 267 -14.24 16.13 0.10
CA GLY A 267 -15.49 15.46 -0.26
C GLY A 267 -15.36 14.01 -0.72
N LEU A 268 -14.15 13.48 -0.80
CA LEU A 268 -13.87 12.10 -1.19
C LEU A 268 -14.53 11.05 -0.27
N ASP A 269 -14.62 11.37 1.03
CA ASP A 269 -15.26 10.57 2.07
C ASP A 269 -16.79 10.49 1.96
N ARG A 270 -17.41 11.46 1.25
CA ARG A 270 -18.86 11.54 1.02
C ARG A 270 -19.30 10.85 -0.28
N LEU A 271 -18.36 10.35 -1.07
CA LEU A 271 -18.69 9.70 -2.35
C LEU A 271 -19.47 8.40 -2.16
N PRO A 272 -20.45 8.12 -3.05
CA PRO A 272 -21.06 6.80 -3.16
C PRO A 272 -20.02 5.70 -3.39
N PRO A 273 -20.24 4.47 -2.91
CA PRO A 273 -19.26 3.38 -3.00
C PRO A 273 -18.65 3.17 -4.39
N GLY A 274 -19.47 3.14 -5.46
CA GLY A 274 -18.97 2.96 -6.83
C GLY A 274 -18.03 4.09 -7.31
N ALA A 275 -18.35 5.34 -6.97
CA ALA A 275 -17.49 6.48 -7.29
C ALA A 275 -16.22 6.51 -6.41
N ARG A 276 -16.35 6.09 -5.14
CA ARG A 276 -15.24 5.99 -4.20
C ARG A 276 -14.16 5.03 -4.66
N VAL A 277 -14.54 3.83 -5.12
CA VAL A 277 -13.57 2.82 -5.61
C VAL A 277 -12.86 3.32 -6.87
N LEU A 278 -13.58 3.99 -7.78
CA LEU A 278 -12.97 4.62 -8.96
C LEU A 278 -11.97 5.71 -8.59
N ALA A 279 -12.34 6.61 -7.68
CA ALA A 279 -11.47 7.66 -7.18
C ALA A 279 -10.21 7.10 -6.49
N ASP A 280 -10.36 6.09 -5.65
CA ASP A 280 -9.23 5.46 -4.96
C ASP A 280 -8.24 4.83 -5.95
N GLU A 281 -8.73 4.12 -6.97
CA GLU A 281 -7.84 3.59 -8.02
C GLU A 281 -7.21 4.69 -8.87
N ALA A 282 -7.93 5.75 -9.19
CA ALA A 282 -7.39 6.89 -9.93
C ALA A 282 -6.23 7.54 -9.17
N LEU A 283 -6.44 7.83 -7.87
CA LEU A 283 -5.40 8.35 -6.98
C LEU A 283 -4.17 7.42 -6.92
N ARG A 284 -4.39 6.10 -6.84
CA ARG A 284 -3.30 5.10 -6.87
C ARG A 284 -2.44 5.17 -8.13
N ARG A 285 -3.05 5.50 -9.27
CA ARG A 285 -2.37 5.61 -10.57
C ARG A 285 -1.76 6.99 -10.82
N GLY A 286 -1.80 7.89 -9.83
CA GLY A 286 -1.33 9.27 -9.98
C GLY A 286 -2.26 10.14 -10.83
N ILE A 287 -3.49 9.69 -11.08
CA ILE A 287 -4.53 10.50 -11.71
C ILE A 287 -5.08 11.45 -10.64
N ARG A 288 -5.01 12.75 -10.91
CA ARG A 288 -5.57 13.77 -10.02
C ARG A 288 -7.09 13.61 -9.99
N VAL A 289 -7.65 13.52 -8.79
CA VAL A 289 -9.11 13.47 -8.58
C VAL A 289 -9.55 14.77 -7.93
N GLU A 290 -10.60 15.36 -8.49
CA GLU A 290 -11.35 16.46 -7.91
C GLU A 290 -12.82 16.01 -7.79
N VAL A 291 -13.40 16.16 -6.60
CA VAL A 291 -14.81 15.85 -6.35
C VAL A 291 -15.62 17.11 -6.64
N THR A 292 -16.36 17.11 -7.75
CA THR A 292 -17.18 18.27 -8.17
C THR A 292 -18.56 18.23 -7.52
N ASP A 293 -19.13 17.04 -7.37
CA ASP A 293 -20.39 16.81 -6.65
C ASP A 293 -20.33 15.44 -5.95
N ALA A 294 -20.18 15.45 -4.63
CA ALA A 294 -20.07 14.23 -3.84
C ALA A 294 -21.38 13.43 -3.85
N ASP A 295 -22.54 14.08 -3.75
CA ASP A 295 -23.84 13.43 -3.62
C ASP A 295 -24.24 12.76 -4.95
N ALA A 296 -23.92 13.40 -6.07
CA ALA A 296 -24.10 12.84 -7.41
C ALA A 296 -23.04 11.79 -7.80
N GLY A 297 -21.98 11.63 -6.99
CA GLY A 297 -20.82 10.80 -7.30
C GLY A 297 -20.02 11.30 -8.51
N GLU A 298 -20.01 12.62 -8.73
CA GLU A 298 -19.31 13.27 -9.84
C GLU A 298 -17.87 13.60 -9.49
N LEU A 299 -16.96 13.20 -10.39
CA LEU A 299 -15.52 13.38 -10.26
C LEU A 299 -14.96 13.96 -11.55
N ARG A 300 -13.98 14.86 -11.41
CA ARG A 300 -13.06 15.22 -12.48
C ARG A 300 -11.75 14.47 -12.28
N LEU A 301 -11.43 13.58 -13.22
CA LEU A 301 -10.20 12.82 -13.27
C LEU A 301 -9.23 13.50 -14.24
N THR A 302 -7.98 13.75 -13.85
CA THR A 302 -7.01 14.46 -14.69
C THR A 302 -5.64 13.78 -14.68
N LEU A 303 -5.11 13.51 -15.87
CA LEU A 303 -3.75 12.98 -16.07
C LEU A 303 -3.07 13.78 -17.21
N GLY A 304 -1.96 14.44 -16.89
CA GLY A 304 -1.29 15.34 -17.83
C GLY A 304 -2.22 16.47 -18.29
N ALA A 305 -2.40 16.62 -19.61
CA ALA A 305 -3.29 17.62 -20.20
C ALA A 305 -4.74 17.12 -20.37
N ARG A 306 -5.01 15.84 -20.11
CA ARG A 306 -6.34 15.24 -20.29
C ARG A 306 -7.13 15.30 -18.99
N SER A 307 -8.36 15.80 -19.07
CA SER A 307 -9.33 15.78 -17.98
C SER A 307 -10.61 15.13 -18.48
N VAL A 308 -11.22 14.28 -17.66
CA VAL A 308 -12.49 13.61 -17.96
C VAL A 308 -13.43 13.73 -16.77
N LEU A 309 -14.66 14.15 -17.03
CA LEU A 309 -15.74 14.09 -16.04
C LEU A 309 -16.37 12.70 -16.00
N THR A 310 -16.62 12.22 -14.78
CA THR A 310 -17.28 10.94 -14.53
C THR A 310 -18.37 11.08 -13.48
N ARG A 311 -19.42 10.28 -13.57
CA ARG A 311 -20.44 10.08 -12.53
C ARG A 311 -20.52 8.59 -12.22
N GLY A 312 -19.73 8.14 -11.23
CA GLY A 312 -19.41 6.71 -11.10
C GLY A 312 -18.69 6.20 -12.35
N SER A 313 -19.18 5.12 -12.95
CA SER A 313 -18.62 4.52 -14.17
C SER A 313 -19.03 5.23 -15.47
N LEU A 314 -20.04 6.10 -15.43
CA LEU A 314 -20.45 6.92 -16.57
C LEU A 314 -19.40 8.01 -16.81
N SER A 315 -19.01 8.25 -18.05
CA SER A 315 -18.02 9.27 -18.41
C SER A 315 -18.43 10.05 -19.66
N GLU A 316 -17.68 11.10 -19.99
CA GLU A 316 -17.84 11.86 -21.24
C GLU A 316 -17.65 11.01 -22.51
N LEU A 317 -17.10 9.79 -22.41
CA LEU A 317 -17.03 8.85 -23.54
C LEU A 317 -18.39 8.23 -23.88
N THR A 318 -19.35 8.23 -22.94
CA THR A 318 -20.70 7.73 -23.18
C THR A 318 -21.53 8.81 -23.88
N THR A 319 -21.83 8.58 -25.16
CA THR A 319 -22.66 9.52 -25.93
C THR A 319 -24.08 9.61 -25.37
N ALA A 320 -24.74 10.75 -25.55
CA ALA A 320 -26.15 10.92 -25.18
C ALA A 320 -27.07 9.89 -25.84
N VAL A 321 -26.73 9.45 -27.07
CA VAL A 321 -27.46 8.40 -27.78
C VAL A 321 -27.31 7.05 -27.10
N ALA A 322 -26.09 6.68 -26.68
CA ALA A 322 -25.84 5.43 -25.98
C ALA A 322 -26.56 5.39 -24.62
N LEU A 323 -26.49 6.49 -23.85
CA LEU A 323 -27.21 6.63 -22.58
C LEU A 323 -28.73 6.49 -22.78
N SER A 324 -29.30 7.23 -23.74
CA SER A 324 -30.74 7.16 -24.04
C SER A 324 -31.19 5.77 -24.51
N ARG A 325 -30.35 5.03 -25.24
CA ARG A 325 -30.66 3.64 -25.64
C ARG A 325 -30.74 2.71 -24.44
N CYS A 326 -29.89 2.87 -23.44
CA CYS A 326 -29.92 2.10 -22.19
C CYS A 326 -31.14 2.42 -21.32
N ASP A 327 -31.55 3.68 -21.26
CA ASP A 327 -32.71 4.11 -20.47
C ASP A 327 -34.04 3.64 -21.08
N ASP A 328 -34.11 3.44 -22.39
CA ASP A 328 -35.28 2.87 -23.08
C ASP A 328 -35.16 1.34 -23.24
N GLU A 329 -35.86 0.60 -22.37
CA GLU A 329 -35.87 -0.87 -22.42
C GLU A 329 -36.32 -1.44 -23.77
N ARG A 330 -37.24 -0.76 -24.48
CA ARG A 330 -37.73 -1.25 -25.78
C ARG A 330 -36.65 -1.12 -26.84
N VAL A 331 -35.96 0.02 -26.86
CA VAL A 331 -34.81 0.24 -27.74
C VAL A 331 -33.68 -0.71 -27.39
N THR A 332 -33.39 -0.88 -26.09
CA THR A 332 -32.39 -1.84 -25.60
C THR A 332 -32.67 -3.25 -26.11
N ARG A 333 -33.88 -3.77 -25.89
CA ARG A 333 -34.25 -5.12 -26.33
C ARG A 333 -34.20 -5.26 -27.85
N ARG A 334 -34.70 -4.27 -28.61
CA ARG A 334 -34.68 -4.32 -30.08
C ARG A 334 -33.26 -4.36 -30.64
N LEU A 335 -32.36 -3.51 -30.14
CA LEU A 335 -30.97 -3.46 -30.60
C LEU A 335 -30.19 -4.71 -30.19
N ALA A 336 -30.38 -5.20 -28.97
CA ALA A 336 -29.74 -6.43 -28.50
C ALA A 336 -30.24 -7.67 -29.28
N ALA A 337 -31.54 -7.75 -29.58
CA ALA A 337 -32.11 -8.82 -30.39
C ALA A 337 -31.56 -8.82 -31.82
N ALA A 338 -31.44 -7.64 -32.45
CA ALA A 338 -30.81 -7.48 -33.77
C ALA A 338 -29.34 -7.92 -33.77
N ALA A 339 -28.65 -7.84 -32.62
CA ALA A 339 -27.29 -8.33 -32.42
C ALA A 339 -27.21 -9.81 -31.99
N GLY A 340 -28.32 -10.55 -32.07
CA GLY A 340 -28.36 -11.98 -31.76
C GLY A 340 -28.30 -12.31 -30.26
N VAL A 341 -28.73 -11.38 -29.40
CA VAL A 341 -28.92 -11.62 -27.95
C VAL A 341 -30.38 -11.96 -27.69
N ARG A 342 -30.64 -13.06 -26.98
CA ARG A 342 -32.02 -13.44 -26.62
C ARG A 342 -32.61 -12.40 -25.65
N VAL A 343 -33.82 -11.96 -25.95
CA VAL A 343 -34.60 -11.03 -25.11
C VAL A 343 -35.91 -11.71 -24.71
N PRO A 344 -36.45 -11.42 -23.52
CA PRO A 344 -37.66 -12.07 -23.03
C PRO A 344 -38.88 -11.61 -23.85
N VAL A 345 -39.75 -12.56 -24.17
CA VAL A 345 -41.05 -12.31 -24.80
C VAL A 345 -42.13 -12.72 -23.79
N GLY A 346 -42.58 -11.77 -22.97
CA GLY A 346 -43.57 -12.02 -21.91
C GLY A 346 -42.95 -12.05 -20.50
N ALA A 347 -43.32 -13.07 -19.70
CA ALA A 347 -42.86 -13.19 -18.31
C ALA A 347 -41.34 -13.39 -18.22
N GLU A 348 -40.73 -12.92 -17.14
CA GLU A 348 -39.29 -13.11 -16.92
C GLU A 348 -38.96 -14.60 -16.76
N PRO A 349 -37.93 -15.10 -17.46
CA PRO A 349 -37.51 -16.50 -17.32
C PRO A 349 -36.97 -16.79 -15.93
N ALA A 350 -37.16 -18.03 -15.45
CA ALA A 350 -36.57 -18.49 -14.21
C ALA A 350 -35.04 -18.65 -14.34
N GLY A 351 -34.31 -18.45 -13.24
CA GLY A 351 -32.86 -18.61 -13.18
C GLY A 351 -32.18 -17.59 -12.27
N GLU A 352 -30.86 -17.70 -12.18
CA GLU A 352 -30.00 -16.74 -11.51
C GLU A 352 -29.87 -15.48 -12.35
N GLU A 353 -29.77 -14.33 -11.69
CA GLU A 353 -29.43 -13.09 -12.37
C GLU A 353 -27.93 -12.84 -12.27
N VAL A 354 -27.27 -12.63 -13.40
CA VAL A 354 -25.84 -12.42 -13.50
C VAL A 354 -25.60 -11.05 -14.08
N ARG A 355 -24.86 -10.21 -13.35
CA ARG A 355 -24.34 -8.95 -13.87
C ARG A 355 -22.98 -9.19 -14.49
N VAL A 356 -22.84 -8.80 -15.76
CA VAL A 356 -21.57 -8.81 -16.49
C VAL A 356 -21.14 -7.37 -16.75
N VAL A 357 -19.95 -7.00 -16.29
CA VAL A 357 -19.35 -5.70 -16.59
C VAL A 357 -18.54 -5.82 -17.87
N VAL A 358 -18.88 -4.98 -18.85
CA VAL A 358 -18.22 -4.88 -20.14
C VAL A 358 -17.55 -3.52 -20.26
N VAL A 359 -16.26 -3.48 -20.58
CA VAL A 359 -15.49 -2.25 -20.81
C VAL A 359 -14.85 -2.34 -22.20
N ASP A 360 -15.14 -1.38 -23.06
CA ASP A 360 -14.68 -1.32 -24.45
C ASP A 360 -14.98 -2.61 -25.24
N GLY A 361 -16.16 -3.19 -24.99
CA GLY A 361 -16.58 -4.44 -25.62
C GLY A 361 -15.93 -5.71 -25.08
N GLU A 362 -15.08 -5.63 -24.05
CA GLU A 362 -14.46 -6.77 -23.38
C GLU A 362 -15.10 -7.05 -22.03
N VAL A 363 -15.34 -8.32 -21.71
CA VAL A 363 -15.90 -8.73 -20.40
C VAL A 363 -14.77 -8.69 -19.36
N VAL A 364 -14.95 -7.88 -18.32
CA VAL A 364 -13.91 -7.64 -17.30
C VAL A 364 -14.27 -8.19 -15.93
N ALA A 365 -15.56 -8.37 -15.67
CA ALA A 365 -16.06 -8.96 -14.43
C ALA A 365 -17.46 -9.55 -14.60
N ALA A 366 -17.80 -10.53 -13.78
CA ALA A 366 -19.16 -11.02 -13.65
C ALA A 366 -19.47 -11.45 -12.22
N ALA A 367 -20.72 -11.30 -11.79
CA ALA A 367 -21.16 -11.78 -10.49
C ALA A 367 -22.66 -12.07 -10.47
N VAL A 368 -23.08 -12.99 -9.60
CA VAL A 368 -24.51 -13.23 -9.33
C VAL A 368 -25.08 -12.02 -8.61
N ARG A 369 -26.27 -11.58 -9.00
CA ARG A 369 -27.04 -10.51 -8.37
C ARG A 369 -28.24 -11.13 -7.63
N PRO A 370 -28.35 -10.98 -6.30
CA PRO A 370 -29.54 -11.39 -5.58
C PRO A 370 -30.77 -10.64 -6.13
N ALA A 371 -31.89 -11.34 -6.29
CA ALA A 371 -33.12 -10.76 -6.84
C ALA A 371 -33.58 -9.56 -6.00
N GLY A 372 -33.75 -8.40 -6.64
CA GLY A 372 -34.16 -7.15 -5.99
C GLY A 372 -33.03 -6.30 -5.41
N GLU A 373 -31.77 -6.76 -5.46
CA GLU A 373 -30.63 -6.00 -4.97
C GLU A 373 -29.89 -5.25 -6.09
N ARG A 374 -29.29 -4.10 -5.73
CA ARG A 374 -28.44 -3.31 -6.64
C ARG A 374 -26.99 -3.81 -6.68
N HIS A 375 -26.56 -4.54 -5.65
CA HIS A 375 -25.19 -5.03 -5.46
C HIS A 375 -25.06 -6.52 -5.84
N ALA A 376 -23.86 -6.96 -6.24
CA ALA A 376 -23.61 -8.36 -6.60
C ALA A 376 -23.16 -9.19 -5.39
N GLY A 377 -23.61 -10.44 -5.31
CA GLY A 377 -23.40 -11.36 -4.20
C GLY A 377 -22.14 -12.24 -4.30
N GLY A 378 -21.77 -12.74 -5.49
CA GLY A 378 -20.61 -13.64 -5.66
C GLY A 378 -19.93 -13.54 -7.03
N ASP A 379 -18.60 -13.37 -7.04
CA ASP A 379 -17.76 -13.24 -8.24
C ASP A 379 -17.74 -14.55 -9.05
N LEU A 380 -18.09 -14.45 -10.33
CA LEU A 380 -18.12 -15.55 -11.30
C LEU A 380 -17.23 -15.26 -12.52
N THR A 381 -16.39 -14.23 -12.47
CA THR A 381 -15.62 -13.74 -13.62
C THR A 381 -14.87 -14.86 -14.34
N ASP A 382 -14.16 -15.71 -13.59
CA ASP A 382 -13.32 -16.78 -14.15
C ASP A 382 -14.13 -18.06 -14.49
N ARG A 383 -15.41 -18.13 -14.10
CA ARG A 383 -16.32 -19.26 -14.34
C ARG A 383 -17.45 -18.94 -15.33
N LEU A 384 -17.53 -17.70 -15.81
CA LEU A 384 -18.61 -17.27 -16.68
C LEU A 384 -18.57 -18.04 -18.00
N HIS A 385 -19.68 -18.69 -18.36
CA HIS A 385 -19.77 -19.42 -19.61
C HIS A 385 -19.52 -18.51 -20.83
N ARG A 386 -18.70 -18.98 -21.78
CA ARG A 386 -18.23 -18.18 -22.94
C ARG A 386 -19.38 -17.55 -23.75
N GLU A 387 -20.47 -18.28 -23.96
CA GLU A 387 -21.64 -17.75 -24.68
C GLU A 387 -22.37 -16.62 -23.94
N VAL A 388 -22.40 -16.68 -22.59
CA VAL A 388 -22.99 -15.64 -21.75
C VAL A 388 -22.12 -14.38 -21.81
N ALA A 389 -20.80 -14.55 -21.72
CA ALA A 389 -19.83 -13.46 -21.90
C ALA A 389 -19.96 -12.81 -23.30
N ALA A 390 -20.04 -13.63 -24.35
CA ALA A 390 -20.20 -13.15 -25.72
C ALA A 390 -21.53 -12.43 -25.93
N ALA A 391 -22.63 -12.91 -25.33
CA ALA A 391 -23.92 -12.24 -25.38
C ALA A 391 -23.87 -10.87 -24.69
N ALA A 392 -23.23 -10.76 -23.53
CA ALA A 392 -23.03 -9.48 -22.84
C ALA A 392 -22.22 -8.48 -23.68
N ALA A 393 -21.10 -8.94 -24.25
CA ALA A 393 -20.26 -8.12 -25.13
C ALA A 393 -21.02 -7.63 -26.38
N ARG A 394 -21.81 -8.51 -27.02
CA ARG A 394 -22.67 -8.12 -28.17
C ARG A 394 -23.72 -7.09 -27.78
N ALA A 395 -24.39 -7.26 -26.63
CA ALA A 395 -25.39 -6.31 -26.14
C ALA A 395 -24.77 -4.92 -25.91
N ALA A 396 -23.62 -4.84 -25.21
CA ALA A 396 -22.92 -3.59 -24.96
C ALA A 396 -22.49 -2.89 -26.27
N ARG A 397 -21.91 -3.64 -27.23
CA ARG A 397 -21.52 -3.13 -28.55
C ARG A 397 -22.72 -2.62 -29.37
N ALA A 398 -23.84 -3.34 -29.34
CA ALA A 398 -25.05 -2.93 -30.05
C ALA A 398 -25.63 -1.60 -29.54
N LEU A 399 -25.46 -1.33 -28.25
CA LEU A 399 -25.91 -0.08 -27.62
C LEU A 399 -24.90 1.06 -27.82
N GLY A 400 -23.63 0.74 -28.06
CA GLY A 400 -22.54 1.70 -28.25
C GLY A 400 -22.08 2.34 -26.94
N VAL A 401 -22.16 1.59 -25.84
CA VAL A 401 -21.78 2.08 -24.52
C VAL A 401 -20.35 1.62 -24.21
N PRO A 402 -19.44 2.53 -23.82
CA PRO A 402 -18.05 2.18 -23.52
C PRO A 402 -17.88 1.36 -22.22
N VAL A 403 -18.74 1.60 -21.23
CA VAL A 403 -18.75 0.88 -19.95
C VAL A 403 -20.19 0.47 -19.65
N ALA A 404 -20.48 -0.83 -19.67
CA ALA A 404 -21.83 -1.35 -19.53
C ALA A 404 -21.94 -2.39 -18.41
N GLY A 405 -23.01 -2.30 -17.63
CA GLY A 405 -23.51 -3.41 -16.81
C GLY A 405 -24.59 -4.14 -17.56
N VAL A 406 -24.32 -5.38 -17.95
CA VAL A 406 -25.30 -6.22 -18.65
C VAL A 406 -25.87 -7.22 -17.67
N ASP A 407 -27.14 -7.05 -17.32
CA ASP A 407 -27.87 -7.96 -16.46
C ASP A 407 -28.51 -9.05 -17.33
N LEU A 408 -28.11 -10.30 -17.10
CA LEU A 408 -28.56 -11.48 -17.81
C LEU A 408 -29.24 -12.44 -16.84
N ARG A 409 -30.37 -13.02 -17.26
CA ARG A 409 -30.96 -14.16 -16.58
C ARG A 409 -30.38 -15.46 -17.16
N VAL A 410 -29.85 -16.30 -16.28
CA VAL A 410 -29.12 -17.53 -16.63
C VAL A 410 -29.78 -18.72 -15.91
N PRO A 411 -30.38 -19.69 -16.63
CA PRO A 411 -31.00 -20.86 -16.01
C PRO A 411 -30.00 -21.80 -15.32
N ASP A 412 -28.78 -21.87 -15.86
CA ASP A 412 -27.67 -22.68 -15.35
C ASP A 412 -26.36 -21.92 -15.57
N LEU A 413 -25.63 -21.64 -14.48
CA LEU A 413 -24.42 -20.81 -14.48
C LEU A 413 -23.29 -21.42 -15.34
N ASP A 414 -23.26 -22.74 -15.46
CA ASP A 414 -22.26 -23.45 -16.27
C ASP A 414 -22.75 -23.69 -17.72
N GLY A 415 -23.94 -23.19 -18.07
CA GLY A 415 -24.59 -23.39 -19.37
C GLY A 415 -24.54 -22.19 -20.33
N PRO A 416 -24.80 -22.40 -21.63
CA PRO A 416 -24.83 -21.34 -22.64
C PRO A 416 -26.13 -20.51 -22.66
N ALA A 417 -27.13 -20.91 -21.87
CA ALA A 417 -28.46 -20.31 -21.89
C ALA A 417 -28.47 -18.97 -21.13
N CYS A 418 -28.83 -17.88 -21.81
CA CYS A 418 -29.05 -16.59 -21.16
C CYS A 418 -30.08 -15.75 -21.91
N VAL A 419 -30.73 -14.86 -21.16
CA VAL A 419 -31.71 -13.88 -21.66
C VAL A 419 -31.37 -12.51 -21.09
N LEU A 420 -31.38 -11.48 -21.93
CA LEU A 420 -31.10 -10.11 -21.52
C LEU A 420 -32.22 -9.54 -20.66
N VAL A 421 -31.89 -9.07 -19.47
CA VAL A 421 -32.81 -8.34 -18.58
C VAL A 421 -32.68 -6.84 -18.85
N ARG A 422 -31.46 -6.31 -18.72
CA ARG A 422 -31.18 -4.87 -18.76
C ARG A 422 -29.74 -4.58 -19.18
N VAL A 423 -29.51 -3.39 -19.75
CA VAL A 423 -28.16 -2.83 -19.89
C VAL A 423 -28.11 -1.46 -19.23
N ASP A 424 -27.13 -1.27 -18.35
CA ASP A 424 -26.87 -0.06 -17.59
C ASP A 424 -25.62 0.65 -18.13
N ALA A 425 -25.73 1.95 -18.42
CA ALA A 425 -24.57 2.77 -18.81
C ALA A 425 -23.76 3.28 -17.61
N ARG A 426 -24.21 3.00 -16.39
CA ARG A 426 -23.53 3.35 -15.13
C ARG A 426 -23.52 2.16 -14.17
N PRO A 427 -22.89 1.02 -14.53
CA PRO A 427 -22.79 -0.12 -13.62
C PRO A 427 -22.08 0.26 -12.31
N ASP A 428 -22.56 -0.28 -11.19
CA ASP A 428 -21.79 -0.26 -9.96
C ASP A 428 -20.60 -1.21 -10.08
N LEU A 429 -19.40 -0.67 -9.87
CA LEU A 429 -18.14 -1.41 -9.98
C LEU A 429 -17.66 -1.96 -8.64
N SER A 430 -18.27 -1.54 -7.53
CA SER A 430 -17.81 -1.85 -6.17
C SER A 430 -17.89 -3.34 -5.83
N ALA A 431 -18.77 -4.07 -6.51
CA ALA A 431 -19.06 -5.48 -6.24
C ALA A 431 -18.05 -6.47 -6.84
N HIS A 432 -17.13 -6.03 -7.70
CA HIS A 432 -16.27 -6.92 -8.50
C HIS A 432 -14.76 -6.71 -8.26
N GLY A 433 -14.40 -6.29 -7.05
CA GLY A 433 -13.02 -6.00 -6.69
C GLY A 433 -12.40 -4.89 -7.56
N ARG A 434 -11.08 -4.96 -7.80
CA ARG A 434 -10.35 -3.90 -8.53
C ARG A 434 -10.40 -4.03 -10.05
N ARG A 435 -10.60 -5.25 -10.57
CA ARG A 435 -10.48 -5.59 -12.01
C ARG A 435 -11.31 -4.69 -12.97
N PRO A 436 -12.58 -4.38 -12.72
CA PRO A 436 -13.31 -3.51 -13.65
C PRO A 436 -12.86 -2.06 -13.54
N VAL A 437 -12.50 -1.59 -12.35
CA VAL A 437 -12.10 -0.20 -12.12
C VAL A 437 -10.77 0.11 -12.82
N THR A 438 -9.83 -0.83 -12.76
CA THR A 438 -8.56 -0.73 -13.49
C THR A 438 -8.81 -0.58 -14.99
N ARG A 439 -9.73 -1.39 -15.54
CA ARG A 439 -10.08 -1.36 -16.98
C ARG A 439 -10.82 -0.10 -17.40
N VAL A 440 -11.69 0.44 -16.55
CA VAL A 440 -12.33 1.74 -16.80
C VAL A 440 -11.28 2.84 -16.87
N LEU A 441 -10.32 2.88 -15.94
CA LEU A 441 -9.26 3.89 -15.96
C LEU A 441 -8.28 3.70 -17.14
N ASP A 442 -8.00 2.46 -17.54
CA ASP A 442 -7.25 2.15 -18.76
C ASP A 442 -7.93 2.76 -20.00
N LEU A 443 -9.25 2.67 -20.09
CA LEU A 443 -10.04 3.25 -21.18
C LEU A 443 -10.02 4.79 -21.14
N LEU A 444 -10.19 5.38 -19.95
CA LEU A 444 -10.21 6.84 -19.78
C LEU A 444 -8.82 7.47 -20.00
N PHE A 445 -7.76 6.75 -19.63
CA PHE A 445 -6.36 7.19 -19.69
C PHE A 445 -5.46 6.04 -20.19
N PRO A 446 -5.39 5.82 -21.52
CA PRO A 446 -4.60 4.74 -22.13
C PRO A 446 -3.11 4.79 -21.79
N GLU A 447 -2.59 5.96 -21.40
CA GLU A 447 -1.22 6.16 -20.94
C GLU A 447 -0.91 5.38 -19.64
N THR A 448 -1.95 4.97 -18.91
CA THR A 448 -1.82 4.15 -17.70
C THR A 448 -1.62 2.66 -17.98
N HIS A 449 -1.82 2.20 -19.23
CA HIS A 449 -1.68 0.78 -19.63
C HIS A 449 -0.24 0.25 -19.58
N ARG A 450 0.74 1.16 -19.61
CA ARG A 450 2.18 0.86 -19.67
C ARG A 450 2.92 1.04 -18.33
N ARG A 451 2.22 1.21 -17.21
CA ARG A 451 2.83 1.53 -15.90
C ARG A 451 2.69 0.41 -14.89
#